data_AF-A0AB74H9Z5-F1
#
_entry.id   AF-A0AB74H9Z5-F1
#
_cell.length_a   1.000
_cell.length_b   1.000
_cell.length_c   1.000
_cell.angle_alpha   90.00
_cell.angle_beta   90.00
_cell.angle_gamma   90.00
#
_symmetry.space_group_name_H-M   'P 1'
#
loop_
_entity.id
_entity.type
_entity.pdbx_description
1 polymer ?
#
loop_
_entity_poly.entity_id
_entity_poly.type
_entity_poly.pdbx_seq_one_letter_code
_entity_poly.pdbx_strand_id
1 'polypeptide(L)'
;MPSFEVKHDSRLSRGISRARAYAAARPKRHFVGAFAVLLGVVILLLPSPYVIEMPGPTQDVLGKVEDGAVIDITGTGVTTYKDSGKLLLTTVNASGVPGYPIINAQAVWGWSNPQVEVMPREATVPVGQSADQYQKKVEQDMAGSQDSASAVGLAYAKAHADELGIDASALQHAKVTMHVDSIGGPSAGMMYTLGLIDKLTPANESGGKTIAGTGTIDKDGKVGRIGGIELKMLGAKRDGATWFLAPASNCSDVAGRVPDGLRDVKVATLDEAYQALVAIGKGQADDLPHCEA
;
A
#
# COMPACT_ATOMS: atom_id res chain seq x y z
N MET A 1 9.00 2.34 -74.52
CA MET A 1 8.70 2.29 -73.08
C MET A 1 8.12 0.92 -72.79
N PRO A 2 8.81 0.00 -72.10
CA PRO A 2 8.21 -1.26 -71.70
C PRO A 2 7.44 -1.07 -70.39
N SER A 3 6.21 -1.55 -70.40
CA SER A 3 5.21 -1.50 -69.35
C SER A 3 5.66 -2.32 -68.13
N PHE A 4 5.67 -1.72 -66.95
CA PHE A 4 5.84 -2.43 -65.68
C PHE A 4 4.54 -3.22 -65.40
N GLU A 5 4.57 -4.54 -65.62
CA GLU A 5 3.49 -5.43 -65.22
C GLU A 5 3.67 -5.79 -63.73
N VAL A 6 2.79 -5.25 -62.89
CA VAL A 6 2.79 -5.49 -61.44
C VAL A 6 2.31 -6.92 -61.19
N LYS A 7 3.22 -7.81 -60.82
CA LYS A 7 2.94 -9.21 -60.46
C LYS A 7 2.09 -9.26 -59.18
N HIS A 8 0.78 -9.41 -59.33
CA HIS A 8 -0.15 -9.52 -58.20
C HIS A 8 0.16 -10.75 -57.34
N ASP A 9 0.24 -10.52 -56.03
CA ASP A 9 0.70 -11.48 -55.02
C ASP A 9 -0.21 -12.72 -54.89
N SER A 10 0.22 -13.82 -55.52
CA SER A 10 -0.52 -15.09 -55.64
C SER A 10 -0.64 -15.91 -54.35
N ARG A 11 -0.02 -15.48 -53.25
CA ARG A 11 -0.09 -16.18 -51.95
C ARG A 11 -1.35 -15.79 -51.18
N LEU A 12 -1.74 -14.53 -51.24
CA LEU A 12 -2.94 -14.03 -50.58
C LEU A 12 -4.22 -14.62 -51.19
N SER A 13 -4.29 -14.70 -52.53
CA SER A 13 -5.44 -15.28 -53.24
C SER A 13 -5.62 -16.79 -52.98
N ARG A 14 -4.51 -17.53 -52.82
CA ARG A 14 -4.53 -18.95 -52.43
C ARG A 14 -4.93 -19.16 -50.97
N GLY A 15 -4.56 -18.24 -50.08
CA GLY A 15 -5.04 -18.24 -48.69
C GLY A 15 -6.55 -18.02 -48.60
N ILE A 16 -7.07 -17.03 -49.33
CA ILE A 16 -8.50 -16.67 -49.34
C ILE A 16 -9.37 -17.81 -49.92
N SER A 17 -8.92 -18.45 -51.00
CA SER A 17 -9.65 -19.57 -51.62
C SER A 17 -9.71 -20.81 -50.72
N ARG A 18 -8.62 -21.14 -50.02
CA ARG A 18 -8.60 -22.23 -49.03
C ARG A 18 -9.51 -21.95 -47.84
N ALA A 19 -9.52 -20.72 -47.33
CA ALA A 19 -10.41 -20.31 -46.24
C ALA A 19 -11.90 -20.40 -46.64
N ARG A 20 -12.25 -20.02 -47.88
CA ARG A 20 -13.62 -20.16 -48.41
C ARG A 20 -14.06 -21.63 -48.52
N ALA A 21 -13.19 -22.50 -49.05
CA ALA A 21 -13.49 -23.93 -49.16
C ALA A 21 -13.67 -24.58 -47.77
N TYR A 22 -12.83 -24.22 -46.81
CA TYR A 22 -12.95 -24.66 -45.42
C TYR A 22 -14.26 -24.18 -44.77
N ALA A 23 -14.65 -22.93 -45.02
CA ALA A 23 -15.89 -22.37 -44.50
C ALA A 23 -17.14 -23.05 -45.07
N ALA A 24 -17.12 -23.40 -46.36
CA ALA A 24 -18.23 -24.07 -47.04
C ALA A 24 -18.43 -25.53 -46.60
N ALA A 25 -17.39 -26.20 -46.11
CA ALA A 25 -17.42 -27.62 -45.72
C ALA A 25 -17.98 -27.88 -44.30
N ARG A 26 -18.29 -26.83 -43.52
CA ARG A 26 -18.75 -26.95 -42.11
C ARG A 26 -20.16 -26.35 -41.94
N PRO A 27 -21.09 -26.99 -41.20
CA PRO A 27 -22.37 -26.37 -40.89
C PRO A 27 -22.23 -25.05 -40.12
N LYS A 28 -23.17 -24.12 -40.35
CA LYS A 28 -23.23 -22.78 -39.72
C LYS A 28 -23.10 -22.83 -38.18
N ARG A 29 -23.55 -23.93 -37.55
CA ARG A 29 -23.46 -24.19 -36.10
C ARG A 29 -22.02 -24.29 -35.59
N HIS A 30 -21.05 -24.71 -36.41
CA HIS A 30 -19.62 -24.71 -36.02
C HIS A 30 -19.04 -23.30 -35.89
N PHE A 31 -19.54 -22.34 -36.66
CA PHE A 31 -19.10 -20.94 -36.58
C PHE A 31 -19.70 -20.21 -35.38
N VAL A 32 -20.84 -20.68 -34.84
CA VAL A 32 -21.43 -20.12 -33.61
C VAL A 32 -20.50 -20.29 -32.43
N GLY A 33 -19.87 -21.45 -32.26
CA GLY A 33 -18.90 -21.69 -31.18
C GLY A 33 -17.64 -20.84 -31.33
N ALA A 34 -17.08 -20.77 -32.54
CA ALA A 34 -15.92 -19.91 -32.82
C ALA A 34 -16.23 -18.42 -32.60
N PHE A 35 -17.42 -17.98 -32.99
CA PHE A 35 -17.90 -16.61 -32.77
C PHE A 35 -18.10 -16.32 -31.28
N ALA A 36 -18.70 -17.23 -30.52
CA ALA A 36 -18.88 -17.09 -29.08
C ALA A 36 -17.54 -17.03 -28.33
N VAL A 37 -16.57 -17.87 -28.70
CA VAL A 37 -15.21 -17.82 -28.15
C VAL A 37 -14.55 -16.49 -28.49
N LEU A 38 -14.64 -16.03 -29.73
CA LEU A 38 -14.08 -14.74 -30.13
C LEU A 38 -14.73 -13.58 -29.36
N LEU A 39 -16.04 -13.60 -29.18
CA LEU A 39 -16.76 -12.61 -28.37
C LEU A 39 -16.29 -12.64 -26.90
N GLY A 40 -16.11 -13.83 -26.32
CA GLY A 40 -15.57 -13.99 -24.97
C GLY A 40 -14.16 -13.43 -24.82
N VAL A 41 -13.28 -13.69 -25.80
CA VAL A 41 -11.92 -13.12 -25.83
C VAL A 41 -11.98 -11.59 -25.94
N VAL A 42 -12.84 -11.03 -26.79
CA VAL A 42 -13.01 -9.58 -26.88
C VAL A 42 -13.46 -9.01 -25.54
N ILE A 43 -14.45 -9.61 -24.86
CA ILE A 43 -14.91 -9.17 -23.53
C ILE A 43 -13.77 -9.19 -22.52
N LEU A 44 -12.94 -10.23 -22.51
CA LEU A 44 -11.80 -10.33 -21.61
C LEU A 44 -10.73 -9.24 -21.83
N LEU A 45 -10.64 -8.69 -23.04
CA LEU A 45 -9.72 -7.61 -23.41
C LEU A 45 -10.31 -6.20 -23.19
N LEU A 46 -11.61 -6.08 -22.93
CA LEU A 46 -12.23 -4.79 -22.62
C LEU A 46 -11.80 -4.28 -21.23
N PRO A 47 -11.80 -2.95 -21.01
CA PRO A 47 -11.55 -2.36 -19.70
C PRO A 47 -12.49 -2.93 -18.64
N SER A 48 -11.92 -3.21 -17.47
CA SER A 48 -12.65 -3.77 -16.34
C SER A 48 -13.25 -2.67 -15.45
N PRO A 49 -14.45 -2.90 -14.88
CA PRO A 49 -15.03 -2.07 -13.82
C PRO A 49 -14.49 -2.43 -12.43
N TYR A 50 -13.47 -3.28 -12.32
CA TYR A 50 -12.88 -3.69 -11.05
C TYR A 50 -11.54 -3.00 -10.81
N VAL A 51 -11.21 -2.87 -9.52
CA VAL A 51 -9.89 -2.56 -8.98
C VAL A 51 -9.28 -3.85 -8.46
N ILE A 52 -7.99 -4.04 -8.71
CA ILE A 52 -7.18 -5.10 -8.11
C ILE A 52 -6.15 -4.47 -7.20
N GLU A 53 -6.03 -4.99 -5.99
CA GLU A 53 -5.01 -4.60 -5.03
C GLU A 53 -4.09 -5.76 -4.72
N MET A 54 -2.79 -5.47 -4.57
CA MET A 54 -1.73 -6.43 -4.26
C MET A 54 -0.80 -5.87 -3.18
N PRO A 55 -0.01 -6.71 -2.47
CA PRO A 55 0.96 -6.22 -1.51
C PRO A 55 1.95 -5.25 -2.16
N GLY A 56 2.02 -4.02 -1.63
CA GLY A 56 2.93 -2.98 -2.09
C GLY A 56 4.34 -3.11 -1.51
N PRO A 57 5.29 -2.23 -1.89
CA PRO A 57 6.56 -2.09 -1.19
C PRO A 57 6.34 -1.59 0.25
N THR A 58 7.25 -1.94 1.16
CA THR A 58 7.31 -1.26 2.46
C THR A 58 8.35 -0.15 2.45
N GLN A 59 8.13 0.87 3.29
CA GLN A 59 9.08 1.98 3.50
C GLN A 59 9.52 1.99 4.95
N ASP A 60 10.83 1.95 5.19
CA ASP A 60 11.38 2.15 6.53
C ASP A 60 11.36 3.63 6.88
N VAL A 61 10.55 4.03 7.87
CA VAL A 61 10.39 5.45 8.25
C VAL A 61 11.59 6.01 9.02
N LEU A 62 12.45 5.13 9.53
CA LEU A 62 13.71 5.52 10.16
C LEU A 62 14.84 5.68 9.14
N GLY A 63 14.64 5.16 7.94
CA GLY A 63 15.60 5.09 6.86
C GLY A 63 15.70 6.37 6.02
N LYS A 64 16.09 6.17 4.76
CA LYS A 64 16.33 7.21 3.75
C LYS A 64 15.60 6.89 2.45
N VAL A 65 15.27 7.95 1.72
CA VAL A 65 14.75 7.97 0.34
C VAL A 65 15.74 8.75 -0.54
N GLU A 66 15.47 8.87 -1.84
CA GLU A 66 16.37 9.58 -2.78
C GLU A 66 16.72 11.00 -2.32
N ASP A 67 15.73 11.73 -1.79
CA ASP A 67 15.85 13.14 -1.39
C ASP A 67 16.28 13.35 0.07
N GLY A 68 16.68 12.29 0.81
CA GLY A 68 17.22 12.42 2.16
C GLY A 68 16.63 11.44 3.17
N ALA A 69 16.52 11.86 4.43
CA ALA A 69 15.91 11.03 5.48
C ALA A 69 14.38 11.00 5.28
N VAL A 70 13.75 9.85 5.55
CA VAL A 70 12.28 9.73 5.46
C VAL A 70 11.58 10.68 6.43
N ILE A 71 12.09 10.79 7.65
CA ILE A 71 11.69 11.81 8.62
C ILE A 71 12.91 12.67 8.87
N ASP A 72 12.84 13.93 8.48
CA ASP A 72 13.83 14.96 8.75
C ASP A 72 13.31 15.93 9.81
N ILE A 73 14.13 16.20 10.82
CA ILE A 73 13.77 17.03 11.97
C ILE A 73 14.85 18.10 12.11
N THR A 74 14.44 19.35 11.94
CA THR A 74 15.33 20.51 12.02
C THR A 74 14.86 21.49 13.09
N GLY A 75 15.77 22.27 13.66
CA GLY A 75 15.45 23.25 14.68
C GLY A 75 16.63 23.49 15.61
N THR A 76 16.74 24.69 16.16
CA THR A 76 17.82 25.03 17.09
C THR A 76 17.71 24.19 18.36
N GLY A 77 18.76 23.45 18.69
CA GLY A 77 18.83 22.62 19.90
C GLY A 77 18.18 21.23 19.77
N VAL A 78 17.52 20.93 18.64
CA VAL A 78 16.91 19.62 18.43
C VAL A 78 18.01 18.59 18.15
N THR A 79 18.02 17.51 18.93
CA THR A 79 18.89 16.36 18.71
C THR A 79 18.07 15.21 18.14
N THR A 80 18.63 14.52 17.15
CA THR A 80 18.04 13.30 16.59
C THR A 80 18.94 12.10 16.85
N TYR A 81 18.33 10.95 17.03
CA TYR A 81 18.97 9.70 17.38
C TYR A 81 18.80 8.66 16.28
N LYS A 82 19.65 7.64 16.31
CA LYS A 82 19.57 6.51 15.41
C LYS A 82 19.10 5.30 16.18
N ASP A 83 18.11 4.63 15.64
CA ASP A 83 17.71 3.30 16.06
C ASP A 83 18.29 2.26 15.09
N SER A 84 18.58 1.08 15.63
CA SER A 84 19.27 -0.03 14.96
C SER A 84 18.34 -0.98 14.20
N GLY A 85 17.03 -0.88 14.43
CA GLY A 85 16.01 -1.66 13.77
C GLY A 85 15.34 -0.91 12.64
N LYS A 86 14.09 -1.30 12.33
CA LYS A 86 13.33 -0.78 11.20
C LYS A 86 11.86 -0.64 11.56
N LEU A 87 11.26 0.47 11.16
CA LEU A 87 9.83 0.71 11.27
C LEU A 87 9.22 0.75 9.87
N LEU A 88 8.66 -0.37 9.45
CA LEU A 88 8.13 -0.55 8.10
C LEU A 88 6.69 -0.03 8.00
N LEU A 89 6.53 1.05 7.27
CA LEU A 89 5.25 1.51 6.74
C LEU A 89 4.85 0.62 5.56
N THR A 90 3.61 0.11 5.59
CA THR A 90 3.11 -0.86 4.61
C THR A 90 2.12 -0.24 3.63
N THR A 91 2.13 -0.73 2.39
CA THR A 91 1.34 -0.16 1.29
C THR A 91 0.65 -1.24 0.46
N VAL A 92 -0.28 -0.82 -0.38
CA VAL A 92 -0.94 -1.67 -1.38
C VAL A 92 -0.74 -1.06 -2.77
N ASN A 93 -0.55 -1.91 -3.76
CA ASN A 93 -0.53 -1.51 -5.16
C ASN A 93 -1.93 -1.66 -5.74
N ALA A 94 -2.59 -0.54 -6.06
CA ALA A 94 -3.91 -0.54 -6.66
C ALA A 94 -3.82 -0.34 -8.18
N SER A 95 -4.49 -1.19 -8.94
CA SER A 95 -4.68 -1.07 -10.40
C SER A 95 -6.17 -1.16 -10.75
N GLY A 96 -6.59 -0.56 -11.84
CA GLY A 96 -8.00 -0.36 -12.16
C GLY A 96 -8.57 0.96 -11.65
N VAL A 97 -7.73 1.88 -11.17
CA VAL A 97 -8.07 3.24 -10.76
C VAL A 97 -7.89 4.24 -11.92
N PRO A 98 -8.43 5.48 -11.85
CA PRO A 98 -8.22 6.49 -12.88
C PRO A 98 -6.72 6.69 -13.21
N GLY A 99 -6.34 6.55 -14.48
CA GLY A 99 -4.95 6.61 -14.96
C GLY A 99 -4.25 5.25 -15.09
N TYR A 100 -4.72 4.21 -14.41
CA TYR A 100 -4.12 2.88 -14.41
C TYR A 100 -5.18 1.80 -14.69
N PRO A 101 -5.72 1.69 -15.91
CA PRO A 101 -6.80 0.75 -16.21
C PRO A 101 -6.29 -0.70 -16.20
N ILE A 102 -7.20 -1.63 -15.90
CA ILE A 102 -7.00 -3.07 -16.07
C ILE A 102 -8.06 -3.64 -17.02
N ILE A 103 -7.79 -4.80 -17.60
CA ILE A 103 -8.74 -5.56 -18.44
C ILE A 103 -9.48 -6.62 -17.64
N ASN A 104 -10.61 -7.11 -18.16
CA ASN A 104 -11.42 -8.14 -17.50
C ASN A 104 -10.64 -9.44 -17.23
N ALA A 105 -9.71 -9.82 -18.11
CA ALA A 105 -8.85 -10.98 -17.88
C ALA A 105 -8.01 -10.88 -16.59
N GLN A 106 -7.54 -9.68 -16.24
CA GLN A 106 -6.75 -9.46 -15.02
C GLN A 106 -7.62 -9.59 -13.76
N ALA A 107 -8.86 -9.08 -13.80
CA ALA A 107 -9.81 -9.24 -12.70
C ALA A 107 -10.17 -10.72 -12.46
N VAL A 108 -10.43 -11.47 -13.54
CA VAL A 108 -10.70 -12.92 -13.46
C VAL A 108 -9.50 -13.67 -12.87
N TRP A 109 -8.28 -13.33 -13.29
CA TRP A 109 -7.08 -13.91 -12.70
C TRP A 109 -6.95 -13.55 -11.22
N GLY A 110 -7.27 -12.31 -10.83
CA GLY A 110 -7.26 -11.84 -9.45
C GLY A 110 -8.13 -12.70 -8.53
N TRP A 111 -9.36 -13.05 -8.94
CA TRP A 111 -10.24 -13.93 -8.13
C TRP A 111 -9.68 -15.34 -7.89
N SER A 112 -8.74 -15.79 -8.71
CA SER A 112 -8.09 -17.09 -8.51
C SER A 112 -6.83 -17.01 -7.64
N ASN A 113 -6.34 -15.80 -7.34
CA ASN A 113 -5.10 -15.57 -6.60
C ASN A 113 -5.39 -15.05 -5.19
N PRO A 114 -5.02 -15.78 -4.12
CA PRO A 114 -5.26 -15.36 -2.74
C PRO A 114 -4.45 -14.13 -2.31
N GLN A 115 -3.48 -13.67 -3.11
CA GLN A 115 -2.69 -12.46 -2.85
C GLN A 115 -3.21 -11.24 -3.61
N VAL A 116 -4.39 -11.33 -4.23
CA VAL A 116 -5.01 -10.24 -4.97
C VAL A 116 -6.40 -9.99 -4.41
N GLU A 117 -6.67 -8.77 -3.99
CA GLU A 117 -8.01 -8.34 -3.61
C GLU A 117 -8.69 -7.71 -4.82
N VAL A 118 -9.89 -8.16 -5.16
CA VAL A 118 -10.65 -7.66 -6.32
C VAL A 118 -11.92 -6.99 -5.83
N MET A 119 -12.08 -5.71 -6.13
CA MET A 119 -13.20 -4.89 -5.67
C MET A 119 -13.87 -4.16 -6.84
N PRO A 120 -15.19 -3.88 -6.80
CA PRO A 120 -15.81 -2.96 -7.74
C PRO A 120 -15.16 -1.57 -7.63
N ARG A 121 -14.84 -0.94 -8.75
CA ARG A 121 -14.20 0.39 -8.77
C ARG A 121 -15.02 1.42 -8.01
N GLU A 122 -16.34 1.34 -8.07
CA GLU A 122 -17.24 2.28 -7.41
C GLU A 122 -17.19 2.19 -5.87
N ALA A 123 -16.67 1.08 -5.33
CA ALA A 123 -16.48 0.91 -3.89
C ALA A 123 -15.23 1.63 -3.36
N THR A 124 -14.24 1.87 -4.21
CA THR A 124 -12.93 2.43 -3.83
C THR A 124 -12.65 3.81 -4.41
N VAL A 125 -13.26 4.14 -5.56
CA VAL A 125 -13.05 5.41 -6.27
C VAL A 125 -14.39 6.03 -6.66
N PRO A 126 -14.61 7.34 -6.38
CA PRO A 126 -15.79 8.05 -6.84
C PRO A 126 -15.98 7.98 -8.36
N VAL A 127 -17.22 7.74 -8.79
CA VAL A 127 -17.57 7.72 -10.22
C VAL A 127 -17.32 9.08 -10.88
N GLY A 128 -16.73 9.07 -12.08
CA GLY A 128 -16.53 10.28 -12.88
C GLY A 128 -15.28 11.11 -12.54
N GLN A 129 -14.43 10.65 -11.61
CA GLN A 129 -13.17 11.31 -11.29
C GLN A 129 -12.13 11.12 -12.41
N SER A 130 -11.41 12.19 -12.79
CA SER A 130 -10.30 12.09 -13.74
C SER A 130 -9.03 11.56 -13.08
N ALA A 131 -8.05 11.12 -13.89
CA ALA A 131 -6.73 10.71 -13.38
C ALA A 131 -6.05 11.82 -12.55
N ASP A 132 -6.05 13.05 -13.04
CA ASP A 132 -5.44 14.20 -12.34
C ASP A 132 -6.14 14.50 -11.01
N GLN A 133 -7.47 14.42 -10.98
CA GLN A 133 -8.24 14.61 -9.75
C GLN A 133 -7.96 13.51 -8.73
N TYR A 134 -7.76 12.27 -9.20
CA TYR A 134 -7.41 11.14 -8.35
C TYR A 134 -6.01 11.32 -7.75
N GLN A 135 -5.01 11.65 -8.57
CA GLN A 135 -3.65 11.89 -8.08
C GLN A 135 -3.60 13.04 -7.07
N LYS A 136 -4.25 14.17 -7.38
CA LYS A 136 -4.31 15.30 -6.45
C LYS A 136 -4.94 14.94 -5.10
N LYS A 137 -5.97 14.08 -5.10
CA LYS A 137 -6.61 13.63 -3.87
C LYS A 137 -5.70 12.72 -3.05
N VAL A 138 -5.00 11.78 -3.70
CA VAL A 138 -4.02 10.89 -3.04
C VAL A 138 -2.88 11.70 -2.42
N GLU A 139 -2.35 12.69 -3.13
CA GLU A 139 -1.32 13.61 -2.62
C GLU A 139 -1.82 14.43 -1.44
N GLN A 140 -3.04 14.98 -1.52
CA GLN A 140 -3.65 15.73 -0.41
C GLN A 140 -3.87 14.88 0.83
N ASP A 141 -4.32 13.63 0.66
CA ASP A 141 -4.52 12.70 1.77
C ASP A 141 -3.20 12.28 2.41
N MET A 142 -2.14 12.12 1.61
CA MET A 142 -0.79 11.86 2.10
C MET A 142 -0.25 13.04 2.90
N ALA A 143 -0.35 14.27 2.35
CA ALA A 143 0.07 15.48 3.04
C ALA A 143 -0.67 15.66 4.38
N GLY A 144 -2.00 15.48 4.39
CA GLY A 144 -2.79 15.53 5.63
C GLY A 144 -2.39 14.48 6.66
N SER A 145 -1.96 13.29 6.21
CA SER A 145 -1.43 12.25 7.10
C SER A 145 -0.08 12.62 7.70
N GLN A 146 0.80 13.27 6.95
CA GLN A 146 2.11 13.73 7.45
C GLN A 146 1.95 14.91 8.40
N ASP A 147 1.05 15.84 8.09
CA ASP A 147 0.70 16.96 8.97
C ASP A 147 0.15 16.46 10.30
N SER A 148 -0.77 15.48 10.25
CA SER A 148 -1.32 14.87 11.47
C SER A 148 -0.25 14.13 12.27
N ALA A 149 0.59 13.33 11.61
CA ALA A 149 1.66 12.59 12.27
C ALA A 149 2.72 13.49 12.92
N SER A 150 3.13 14.56 12.22
CA SER A 150 4.11 15.52 12.75
C SER A 150 3.55 16.29 13.94
N ALA A 151 2.31 16.77 13.86
CA ALA A 151 1.66 17.50 14.94
C ALA A 151 1.48 16.63 16.19
N VAL A 152 0.93 15.43 16.02
CA VAL A 152 0.65 14.50 17.12
C VAL A 152 1.95 13.97 17.72
N GLY A 153 2.94 13.60 16.91
CA GLY A 153 4.21 13.08 17.40
C GLY A 153 5.02 14.12 18.17
N LEU A 154 5.06 15.37 17.71
CA LEU A 154 5.67 16.46 18.47
C LEU A 154 4.91 16.76 19.76
N ALA A 155 3.58 16.72 19.74
CA ALA A 155 2.77 16.92 20.94
C ALA A 155 3.02 15.82 21.98
N TYR A 156 3.06 14.55 21.54
CA TYR A 156 3.39 13.40 22.37
C TYR A 156 4.80 13.52 22.96
N ALA A 157 5.82 13.78 22.13
CA ALA A 157 7.20 13.94 22.59
C ALA A 157 7.36 15.07 23.62
N LYS A 158 6.59 16.17 23.49
CA LYS A 158 6.57 17.26 24.47
C LYS A 158 5.87 16.87 25.77
N ALA A 159 4.76 16.15 25.69
CA ALA A 159 4.00 15.72 26.86
C ALA A 159 4.76 14.70 27.70
N HIS A 160 5.57 13.85 27.07
CA HIS A 160 6.34 12.78 27.70
C HIS A 160 7.85 13.07 27.77
N ALA A 161 8.25 14.33 27.65
CA ALA A 161 9.65 14.70 27.47
C ALA A 161 10.57 14.18 28.60
N ASP A 162 10.13 14.28 29.86
CA ASP A 162 10.90 13.80 31.01
C ASP A 162 11.09 12.28 31.00
N GLU A 163 10.05 11.54 30.61
CA GLU A 163 10.06 10.06 30.53
C GLU A 163 10.94 9.57 29.36
N LEU A 164 10.91 10.32 28.26
CA LEU A 164 11.66 10.01 27.03
C LEU A 164 13.09 10.56 27.04
N GLY A 165 13.47 11.38 28.01
CA GLY A 165 14.78 12.04 28.05
C GLY A 165 14.96 13.08 26.93
N ILE A 166 13.89 13.79 26.56
CA ILE A 166 13.84 14.79 25.51
C ILE A 166 13.90 16.20 26.12
N ASP A 167 14.67 17.11 25.53
CA ASP A 167 14.57 18.53 25.86
C ASP A 167 13.31 19.14 25.21
N ALA A 168 12.23 19.28 25.99
CA ALA A 168 10.98 19.86 25.51
C ALA A 168 11.12 21.29 24.98
N SER A 169 12.11 22.05 25.49
CA SER A 169 12.35 23.44 25.07
C SER A 169 12.93 23.50 23.66
N ALA A 170 13.79 22.54 23.29
CA ALA A 170 14.30 22.40 21.93
C ALA A 170 13.19 22.12 20.91
N LEU A 171 12.12 21.41 21.31
CA LEU A 171 11.00 21.09 20.42
C LEU A 171 10.06 22.29 20.13
N GLN A 172 10.25 23.45 20.76
CA GLN A 172 9.42 24.64 20.48
C GLN A 172 9.57 25.15 19.04
N HIS A 173 10.76 24.96 18.46
CA HIS A 173 11.09 25.40 17.09
C HIS A 173 11.39 24.24 16.15
N ALA A 174 11.07 23.01 16.54
CA ALA A 174 11.24 21.84 15.70
C ALA A 174 10.33 21.94 14.46
N LYS A 175 10.91 21.71 13.29
CA LYS A 175 10.23 21.53 12.02
C LYS A 175 10.45 20.09 11.57
N VAL A 176 9.35 19.43 11.24
CA VAL A 176 9.37 18.05 10.76
C VAL A 176 8.98 18.05 9.29
N THR A 177 9.81 17.43 8.47
CA THR A 177 9.51 17.15 7.06
C THR A 177 9.51 15.64 6.87
N MET A 178 8.52 15.13 6.16
CA MET A 178 8.39 13.70 5.88
C MET A 178 8.42 13.46 4.37
N HIS A 179 9.21 12.49 3.94
CA HIS A 179 9.44 12.15 2.55
C HIS A 179 9.06 10.70 2.28
N VAL A 180 8.45 10.42 1.12
CA VAL A 180 7.98 9.08 0.75
C VAL A 180 8.26 8.86 -0.73
N ASP A 181 8.68 7.64 -1.10
CA ASP A 181 8.90 7.28 -2.50
C ASP A 181 7.63 6.65 -3.09
N SER A 182 6.90 7.37 -3.94
CA SER A 182 5.77 6.82 -4.73
C SER A 182 4.68 6.09 -3.90
N ILE A 183 4.53 6.45 -2.62
CA ILE A 183 3.52 5.93 -1.68
C ILE A 183 2.45 7.00 -1.45
N GLY A 184 1.18 6.62 -1.33
CA GLY A 184 0.09 7.55 -1.08
C GLY A 184 -0.99 7.01 -0.14
N GLY A 185 -1.85 7.92 0.32
CA GLY A 185 -3.00 7.63 1.17
C GLY A 185 -2.74 7.81 2.67
N PRO A 186 -3.80 7.94 3.49
CA PRO A 186 -3.69 8.43 4.87
C PRO A 186 -3.21 7.38 5.88
N SER A 187 -3.03 6.12 5.45
CA SER A 187 -2.79 4.96 6.33
C SER A 187 -1.40 4.88 6.96
N ALA A 188 -0.61 5.94 6.79
CA ALA A 188 0.77 6.06 7.21
C ALA A 188 0.96 6.76 8.56
N GLY A 189 -0.06 7.49 9.02
CA GLY A 189 0.03 8.43 10.13
C GLY A 189 0.62 7.84 11.41
N MET A 190 0.17 6.65 11.82
CA MET A 190 0.67 6.00 13.04
C MET A 190 2.18 5.68 12.93
N MET A 191 2.62 5.08 11.82
CA MET A 191 4.02 4.68 11.66
C MET A 191 4.96 5.89 11.54
N TYR A 192 4.53 6.95 10.85
CA TYR A 192 5.29 8.21 10.84
C TYR A 192 5.40 8.85 12.23
N THR A 193 4.32 8.77 13.01
CA THR A 193 4.30 9.31 14.38
C THR A 193 5.28 8.55 15.27
N LEU A 194 5.27 7.21 15.22
CA LEU A 194 6.22 6.37 15.96
C LEU A 194 7.66 6.64 15.54
N GLY A 195 7.94 6.72 14.23
CA GLY A 195 9.28 7.01 13.73
C GLY A 195 9.78 8.41 14.12
N LEU A 196 8.89 9.39 14.22
CA LEU A 196 9.22 10.73 14.71
C LEU A 196 9.59 10.69 16.19
N ILE A 197 8.79 10.01 17.02
CA ILE A 197 9.06 9.88 18.47
C ILE A 197 10.39 9.13 18.68
N ASP A 198 10.61 8.03 17.98
CA ASP A 198 11.86 7.25 18.03
C ASP A 198 13.08 8.12 17.70
N LYS A 199 13.03 8.88 16.59
CA LYS A 199 14.13 9.78 16.21
C LYS A 199 14.41 10.89 17.23
N LEU A 200 13.43 11.30 18.02
CA LEU A 200 13.60 12.30 19.07
C LEU A 200 14.08 11.69 20.39
N THR A 201 13.99 10.37 20.53
CA THR A 201 14.25 9.66 21.79
C THR A 201 15.67 9.05 21.78
N PRO A 202 16.49 9.25 22.82
CA PRO A 202 17.83 8.65 22.88
C PRO A 202 17.84 7.12 22.97
N ALA A 203 16.75 6.53 23.43
CA ALA A 203 16.59 5.08 23.53
C ALA A 203 16.43 4.45 22.13
N ASN A 204 16.92 3.22 21.99
CA ASN A 204 16.73 2.39 20.80
C ASN A 204 15.41 1.61 20.95
N GLU A 205 14.28 2.27 20.65
CA GLU A 205 12.93 1.78 20.97
C GLU A 205 12.57 0.50 20.22
N SER A 206 13.06 0.32 18.99
CA SER A 206 12.81 -0.90 18.25
C SER A 206 13.64 -2.08 18.75
N GLY A 207 14.70 -1.82 19.55
CA GLY A 207 15.62 -2.85 20.02
C GLY A 207 16.31 -3.64 18.91
N GLY A 208 16.47 -3.05 17.72
CA GLY A 208 17.02 -3.73 16.55
C GLY A 208 16.04 -4.65 15.82
N LYS A 209 14.75 -4.60 16.16
CA LYS A 209 13.70 -5.41 15.51
C LYS A 209 13.22 -4.76 14.22
N THR A 210 12.68 -5.57 13.32
CA THR A 210 11.92 -5.11 12.15
C THR A 210 10.43 -5.23 12.49
N ILE A 211 9.80 -4.07 12.68
CA ILE A 211 8.40 -3.93 13.09
C ILE A 211 7.68 -3.21 11.97
N ALA A 212 6.57 -3.77 11.50
CA ALA A 212 5.72 -3.14 10.52
C ALA A 212 4.43 -2.63 11.16
N GLY A 213 3.71 -1.78 10.45
CA GLY A 213 2.35 -1.42 10.84
C GLY A 213 1.66 -0.51 9.84
N THR A 214 0.45 -0.11 10.20
CA THR A 214 -0.38 0.82 9.45
C THR A 214 -1.45 1.41 10.37
N GLY A 215 -2.02 2.54 9.99
CA GLY A 215 -3.08 3.20 10.74
C GLY A 215 -3.10 4.68 10.41
N THR A 216 -4.30 5.22 10.22
CA THR A 216 -4.45 6.69 10.28
C THR A 216 -4.25 7.13 11.73
N ILE A 217 -3.90 8.40 11.92
CA ILE A 217 -3.83 8.99 13.27
C ILE A 217 -4.59 10.31 13.26
N ASP A 218 -5.47 10.52 14.22
CA ASP A 218 -6.14 11.80 14.42
C ASP A 218 -5.40 12.68 15.42
N LYS A 219 -5.84 13.93 15.55
CA LYS A 219 -5.24 14.94 16.44
C LYS A 219 -5.23 14.54 17.92
N ASP A 220 -6.07 13.59 18.33
CA ASP A 220 -6.19 13.12 19.71
C ASP A 220 -5.34 11.85 19.93
N GLY A 221 -4.56 11.44 18.93
CA GLY A 221 -3.72 10.25 18.99
C GLY A 221 -4.49 8.95 18.79
N LYS A 222 -5.73 8.97 18.29
CA LYS A 222 -6.49 7.75 18.02
C LYS A 222 -6.01 7.12 16.71
N VAL A 223 -5.79 5.80 16.74
CA VAL A 223 -5.43 5.02 15.56
C VAL A 223 -6.70 4.57 14.83
N GLY A 224 -6.82 4.95 13.56
CA GLY A 224 -8.00 4.69 12.74
C GLY A 224 -7.84 3.51 11.77
N ARG A 225 -9.00 3.03 11.29
CA ARG A 225 -9.11 1.91 10.35
C ARG A 225 -8.47 2.23 9.01
N ILE A 226 -7.96 1.20 8.35
CA ILE A 226 -7.41 1.26 7.00
C ILE A 226 -7.98 0.14 6.11
N GLY A 227 -7.84 0.27 4.79
CA GLY A 227 -8.14 -0.78 3.81
C GLY A 227 -6.92 -1.66 3.49
N GLY A 228 -7.17 -2.85 2.95
CA GLY A 228 -6.13 -3.77 2.45
C GLY A 228 -5.17 -4.30 3.53
N ILE A 229 -5.64 -4.45 4.78
CA ILE A 229 -4.75 -4.84 5.89
C ILE A 229 -4.12 -6.21 5.70
N GLU A 230 -4.83 -7.16 5.09
CA GLU A 230 -4.30 -8.49 4.77
C GLU A 230 -3.13 -8.39 3.79
N LEU A 231 -3.28 -7.62 2.72
CA LEU A 231 -2.23 -7.37 1.73
C LEU A 231 -1.02 -6.66 2.36
N LYS A 232 -1.27 -5.74 3.29
CA LYS A 232 -0.21 -5.05 4.04
C LYS A 232 0.56 -5.98 4.98
N MET A 233 -0.12 -6.91 5.66
CA MET A 233 0.55 -7.95 6.46
C MET A 233 1.41 -8.86 5.58
N LEU A 234 0.93 -9.23 4.38
CA LEU A 234 1.74 -9.99 3.41
C LEU A 234 2.99 -9.20 2.97
N GLY A 235 2.85 -7.91 2.69
CA GLY A 235 3.98 -7.03 2.35
C GLY A 235 4.98 -6.88 3.50
N ALA A 236 4.49 -6.67 4.72
CA ALA A 236 5.30 -6.64 5.95
C ALA A 236 6.11 -7.92 6.14
N LYS A 237 5.45 -9.08 6.00
CA LYS A 237 6.11 -10.37 6.14
C LYS A 237 7.15 -10.60 5.05
N ARG A 238 6.84 -10.27 3.80
CA ARG A 238 7.77 -10.34 2.66
C ARG A 238 9.04 -9.54 2.93
N ASP A 239 8.90 -8.36 3.53
CA ASP A 239 10.00 -7.43 3.77
C ASP A 239 10.69 -7.63 5.14
N GLY A 240 10.39 -8.75 5.81
CA GLY A 240 11.15 -9.23 6.98
C GLY A 240 10.61 -8.79 8.33
N ALA A 241 9.44 -8.16 8.40
CA ALA A 241 8.81 -7.87 9.69
C ALA A 241 8.41 -9.16 10.42
N THR A 242 8.59 -9.14 11.73
CA THR A 242 8.13 -10.21 12.63
C THR A 242 6.96 -9.76 13.50
N TRP A 243 6.72 -8.46 13.56
CA TRP A 243 5.64 -7.80 14.29
C TRP A 243 4.86 -6.87 13.36
N PHE A 244 3.55 -6.78 13.56
CA PHE A 244 2.66 -5.92 12.80
C PHE A 244 1.71 -5.16 13.73
N LEU A 245 1.88 -3.85 13.86
CA LEU A 245 0.96 -3.01 14.61
C LEU A 245 -0.30 -2.77 13.75
N ALA A 246 -1.43 -3.31 14.21
CA ALA A 246 -2.72 -3.26 13.53
C ALA A 246 -3.72 -2.37 14.29
N PRO A 247 -4.47 -1.49 13.60
CA PRO A 247 -5.56 -0.75 14.22
C PRO A 247 -6.60 -1.71 14.83
N ALA A 248 -7.04 -1.45 16.06
CA ALA A 248 -8.05 -2.27 16.72
C ALA A 248 -9.37 -2.35 15.93
N SER A 249 -9.69 -1.29 15.19
CA SER A 249 -10.86 -1.23 14.30
C SER A 249 -10.75 -2.10 13.04
N ASN A 250 -9.59 -2.69 12.76
CA ASN A 250 -9.36 -3.67 11.70
C ASN A 250 -9.35 -5.12 12.20
N CYS A 251 -9.56 -5.41 13.50
CA CYS A 251 -9.37 -6.77 14.00
C CYS A 251 -10.25 -7.84 13.33
N SER A 252 -11.45 -7.49 12.84
CA SER A 252 -12.27 -8.41 12.03
C SER A 252 -11.61 -8.87 10.73
N ASP A 253 -10.68 -8.08 10.22
CA ASP A 253 -9.97 -8.33 8.96
C ASP A 253 -8.59 -8.96 9.22
N VAL A 254 -8.11 -8.93 10.47
CA VAL A 254 -6.80 -9.47 10.89
C VAL A 254 -6.95 -10.85 11.51
N ALA A 255 -7.97 -11.06 12.34
CA ALA A 255 -8.14 -12.28 13.12
C ALA A 255 -8.21 -13.52 12.22
N GLY A 256 -7.32 -14.48 12.48
CA GLY A 256 -7.21 -15.72 11.69
C GLY A 256 -6.58 -15.56 10.30
N ARG A 257 -6.07 -14.37 9.93
CA ARG A 257 -5.48 -14.07 8.62
C ARG A 257 -4.03 -13.58 8.69
N VAL A 258 -3.44 -13.58 9.88
CA VAL A 258 -2.04 -13.19 10.09
C VAL A 258 -1.12 -14.22 9.42
N PRO A 259 -0.19 -13.79 8.54
CA PRO A 259 0.74 -14.71 7.88
C PRO A 259 1.68 -15.43 8.87
N ASP A 260 2.04 -16.68 8.57
CA ASP A 260 2.95 -17.47 9.40
C ASP A 260 4.28 -16.73 9.68
N GLY A 261 4.64 -16.66 10.97
CA GLY A 261 5.83 -15.97 11.43
C GLY A 261 5.75 -14.44 11.36
N LEU A 262 4.55 -13.87 11.24
CA LEU A 262 4.23 -12.50 11.62
C LEU A 262 3.34 -12.55 12.88
N ARG A 263 3.55 -11.65 13.83
CA ARG A 263 2.69 -11.49 15.02
C ARG A 263 2.00 -10.15 14.93
N ASP A 264 0.67 -10.12 14.96
CA ASP A 264 -0.07 -8.87 15.03
C ASP A 264 -0.10 -8.33 16.47
N VAL A 265 -0.19 -7.01 16.59
CA VAL A 265 -0.43 -6.32 17.85
C VAL A 265 -1.55 -5.32 17.64
N LYS A 266 -2.63 -5.48 18.39
CA LYS A 266 -3.81 -4.64 18.35
C LYS A 266 -3.54 -3.32 19.09
N VAL A 267 -3.72 -2.20 18.39
CA VAL A 267 -3.52 -0.85 18.95
C VAL A 267 -4.67 0.07 18.57
N ALA A 268 -5.20 0.84 19.51
CA ALA A 268 -6.29 1.80 19.32
C ALA A 268 -5.83 3.25 19.48
N THR A 269 -4.71 3.49 20.15
CA THR A 269 -4.15 4.83 20.40
C THR A 269 -2.64 4.86 20.14
N LEU A 270 -2.10 6.08 20.04
CA LEU A 270 -0.67 6.31 19.94
C LEU A 270 0.09 5.78 21.16
N ASP A 271 -0.45 5.99 22.37
CA ASP A 271 0.12 5.44 23.61
C ASP A 271 0.29 3.93 23.51
N GLU A 272 -0.77 3.21 23.12
CA GLU A 272 -0.73 1.76 22.96
C GLU A 272 0.28 1.33 21.88
N ALA A 273 0.32 2.05 20.75
CA ALA A 273 1.25 1.77 19.67
C ALA A 273 2.71 2.01 20.08
N TYR A 274 2.99 3.07 20.82
CA TYR A 274 4.33 3.36 21.34
C TYR A 274 4.74 2.36 22.41
N GLN A 275 3.86 2.05 23.36
CA GLN A 275 4.13 1.02 24.38
C GLN A 275 4.39 -0.35 23.74
N ALA A 276 3.63 -0.73 22.71
CA ALA A 276 3.86 -1.94 21.94
C ALA A 276 5.25 -1.94 21.27
N LEU A 277 5.63 -0.84 20.61
CA LEU A 277 6.96 -0.66 20.02
C LEU A 277 8.06 -0.91 21.06
N VAL A 278 8.00 -0.20 22.19
CA VAL A 278 9.00 -0.31 23.27
C VAL A 278 9.05 -1.73 23.86
N ALA A 279 7.88 -2.35 24.08
CA ALA A 279 7.79 -3.71 24.60
C ALA A 279 8.42 -4.73 23.64
N ILE A 280 8.17 -4.59 22.33
CA ILE A 280 8.82 -5.40 21.29
C ILE A 280 10.33 -5.21 21.30
N GLY A 281 10.82 -3.97 21.37
CA GLY A 281 12.25 -3.69 21.39
C GLY A 281 12.96 -4.27 22.61
N LYS A 282 12.29 -4.26 23.77
CA LYS A 282 12.79 -4.88 25.02
C LYS A 282 12.65 -6.41 25.06
N GLY A 283 11.99 -7.03 24.07
CA GLY A 283 11.69 -8.46 24.08
C GLY A 283 10.64 -8.87 25.13
N GLN A 284 9.79 -7.93 25.54
CA GLN A 284 8.73 -8.09 26.55
C GLN A 284 7.34 -8.12 25.88
N ALA A 285 7.23 -8.83 24.76
CA ALA A 285 6.09 -8.70 23.85
C ALA A 285 5.13 -9.90 23.86
N ASP A 286 5.31 -10.84 24.81
CA ASP A 286 4.54 -12.08 24.83
C ASP A 286 3.05 -11.85 25.19
N ASP A 287 2.77 -10.88 26.05
CA ASP A 287 1.42 -10.54 26.52
C ASP A 287 0.79 -9.37 25.75
N LEU A 288 1.39 -8.93 24.63
CA LEU A 288 0.81 -7.85 23.83
C LEU A 288 -0.55 -8.26 23.26
N PRO A 289 -1.53 -7.34 23.25
CA PRO A 289 -2.87 -7.65 22.76
C PRO A 289 -2.80 -7.98 21.27
N HIS A 290 -3.51 -9.03 20.85
CA HIS A 290 -3.65 -9.42 19.45
C HIS A 290 -5.13 -9.35 19.05
N CYS A 291 -5.39 -9.40 17.74
CA CYS A 291 -6.72 -9.46 17.19
C CYS A 291 -7.26 -10.90 17.27
N GLU A 292 -8.29 -11.07 18.09
CA GLU A 292 -9.01 -12.34 18.26
C GLU A 292 -10.27 -12.36 17.39
N ALA A 293 -10.68 -13.56 16.97
CA ALA A 293 -11.82 -13.81 16.06
C ALA A 293 -13.18 -13.81 16.77
#